data_AF-A0A2V8Z660-F1
#
_entry.id   AF-A0A2V8Z660-F1
#
_cell.length_a   1.000
_cell.length_b   1.000
_cell.length_c   1.000
_cell.angle_alpha   90.00
_cell.angle_beta   90.00
_cell.angle_gamma   90.00
#
_symmetry.space_group_name_H-M   'P 1'
#
loop_
_entity.id
_entity.type
_entity.pdbx_description
1 polymer ?
#
loop_
_entity_poly.entity_id
_entity_poly.type
_entity_poly.pdbx_seq_one_letter_code
_entity_poly.pdbx_strand_id
1 'polypeptide(L)'
;MDTITHGIAGALVGKAVFRGADMFGLQATSPDAGLKPGVRFKPSRGRIVTWALMLGAIFPDSDVLRDIFSHDRLLIVTWHRSITHSLVMLPLWALLLAGITQALCKWRKWEAPSFAMLSAIYGVGILSHILLDLATSFGTMIWSPIQWSRPAWDLLFIVDFTFTAILLVPQLLAWVYSRPEKMKNRVAGVWLVFLPVPVLVARIGEAAGAPISGPTVLAGMIIFTAIFFLPALRGWGLKIPYRRWNRAGFAASLVYVALTLFAHRVALVRIEKFAQLDHLQVEAIGALPLPPSLWHWDGLVRGEHGVYELRMDLGDRSASDTELLAHEHRFYPDAAPNSYIEEARRLPEVQKVLWFARFPVTRFHTEGREAVVEISDVRFLRTTTGRPPAFTYRVRFSATGAVLSQGWATH
;
A
#
# COMPACT_ATOMS: atom_id res chain seq x y z
N MET A 1 0.33 0.30 -2.67
CA MET A 1 -0.27 -0.39 -1.50
C MET A 1 -0.23 -1.88 -1.78
N ASP A 2 -0.36 -2.76 -0.79
CA ASP A 2 -0.36 -4.19 -1.05
C ASP A 2 -1.67 -4.68 -1.70
N THR A 3 -1.59 -5.71 -2.53
CA THR A 3 -2.70 -6.27 -3.30
C THR A 3 -3.86 -6.77 -2.43
N ILE A 4 -3.58 -7.24 -1.21
CA ILE A 4 -4.60 -7.75 -0.29
C ILE A 4 -5.49 -6.59 0.17
N THR A 5 -4.88 -5.47 0.59
CA THR A 5 -5.61 -4.27 1.00
C THR A 5 -6.48 -3.72 -0.14
N HIS A 6 -5.99 -3.72 -1.37
CA HIS A 6 -6.79 -3.34 -2.55
C HIS A 6 -8.00 -4.25 -2.77
N GLY A 7 -7.83 -5.57 -2.68
CA GLY A 7 -8.93 -6.52 -2.76
C GLY A 7 -9.98 -6.32 -1.65
N ILE A 8 -9.54 -6.08 -0.42
CA ILE A 8 -10.40 -5.76 0.72
C ILE A 8 -11.18 -4.46 0.48
N ALA A 9 -10.53 -3.43 -0.07
CA ALA A 9 -11.16 -2.16 -0.42
C ALA A 9 -12.23 -2.34 -1.51
N GLY A 10 -11.90 -3.06 -2.59
CA GLY A 10 -12.85 -3.38 -3.65
C GLY A 10 -14.08 -4.14 -3.13
N ALA A 11 -13.88 -5.16 -2.30
CA ALA A 11 -14.96 -5.90 -1.67
C ALA A 11 -15.84 -5.00 -0.77
N LEU A 12 -15.24 -4.07 -0.03
CA LEU A 12 -15.96 -3.10 0.81
C LEU A 12 -16.83 -2.18 -0.06
N VAL A 13 -16.27 -1.59 -1.12
CA VAL A 13 -17.00 -0.73 -2.07
C VAL A 13 -18.19 -1.48 -2.66
N GLY A 14 -17.99 -2.75 -3.06
CA GLY A 14 -19.06 -3.61 -3.57
C GLY A 14 -20.23 -3.71 -2.59
N LYS A 15 -19.94 -4.00 -1.32
CA LYS A 15 -20.96 -4.20 -0.28
C LYS A 15 -21.59 -2.90 0.24
N ALA A 16 -20.81 -1.83 0.35
CA ALA A 16 -21.25 -0.56 0.92
C ALA A 16 -22.04 0.30 -0.08
N VAL A 17 -21.59 0.33 -1.34
CA VAL A 17 -22.07 1.24 -2.38
C VAL A 17 -22.95 0.50 -3.39
N PHE A 18 -22.48 -0.62 -3.95
CA PHE A 18 -23.12 -1.30 -5.08
C PHE A 18 -24.12 -2.39 -4.70
N ARG A 19 -24.56 -2.42 -3.43
CA ARG A 19 -25.50 -3.44 -2.88
C ARG A 19 -24.98 -4.88 -3.05
N GLY A 20 -23.67 -5.04 -3.10
CA GLY A 20 -22.99 -6.33 -3.10
C GLY A 20 -23.35 -7.17 -1.86
N ALA A 21 -23.22 -8.49 -2.01
CA ALA A 21 -23.51 -9.46 -0.97
C ALA A 21 -22.21 -10.06 -0.39
N ASP A 22 -22.35 -10.82 0.69
CA ASP A 22 -21.23 -11.58 1.25
C ASP A 22 -20.64 -12.58 0.24
N MET A 23 -19.32 -12.63 0.18
CA MET A 23 -18.54 -13.40 -0.79
C MET A 23 -18.60 -14.91 -0.52
N PHE A 24 -18.70 -15.29 0.76
CA PHE A 24 -18.54 -16.68 1.21
C PHE A 24 -19.82 -17.30 1.80
N GLY A 25 -20.92 -16.55 1.85
CA GLY A 25 -22.20 -17.11 2.30
C GLY A 25 -22.71 -18.17 1.33
N LEU A 26 -23.14 -19.33 1.81
CA LEU A 26 -24.08 -20.15 1.05
C LEU A 26 -25.46 -19.47 1.15
N GLN A 27 -26.05 -19.12 0.01
CA GLN A 27 -27.48 -18.83 0.00
C GLN A 27 -28.17 -20.18 -0.06
N ALA A 28 -28.56 -20.71 1.10
CA ALA A 28 -29.71 -21.59 1.14
C ALA A 28 -30.91 -20.67 0.94
N THR A 29 -31.42 -20.61 -0.27
CA THR A 29 -32.79 -20.15 -0.47
C THR A 29 -33.69 -21.13 0.29
N SER A 30 -34.32 -20.64 1.37
CA SER A 30 -35.29 -21.31 2.25
C SER A 30 -34.72 -22.13 3.44
N PRO A 31 -35.28 -21.97 4.66
CA PRO A 31 -35.00 -22.83 5.82
C PRO A 31 -35.45 -24.28 5.62
N ASP A 32 -36.35 -24.54 4.66
CA ASP A 32 -36.93 -25.87 4.39
C ASP A 32 -36.28 -26.60 3.22
N ALA A 33 -35.25 -26.04 2.59
CA ALA A 33 -34.52 -26.74 1.53
C ALA A 33 -33.43 -27.60 2.17
N GLY A 34 -33.82 -28.78 2.66
CA GLY A 34 -32.89 -29.90 2.83
C GLY A 34 -32.01 -29.97 1.58
N LEU A 35 -30.69 -29.79 1.78
CA LEU A 35 -29.74 -29.71 0.70
C LEU A 35 -29.73 -31.05 -0.03
N LYS A 36 -30.48 -31.17 -1.13
CA LYS A 36 -30.42 -32.37 -1.98
C LYS A 36 -28.96 -32.53 -2.44
N PRO A 37 -28.33 -33.70 -2.28
CA PRO A 37 -26.99 -33.94 -2.83
C PRO A 37 -27.00 -33.64 -4.33
N GLY A 38 -26.13 -32.73 -4.79
CA GLY A 38 -25.97 -32.39 -6.21
C GLY A 38 -26.39 -30.98 -6.66
N VAL A 39 -26.89 -30.11 -5.77
CA VAL A 39 -27.16 -28.71 -6.13
C VAL A 39 -25.84 -27.95 -6.31
N ARG A 40 -25.46 -27.65 -7.56
CA ARG A 40 -24.30 -26.81 -7.89
C ARG A 40 -24.48 -25.40 -7.32
N PHE A 41 -23.43 -24.88 -6.66
CA PHE A 41 -23.37 -23.50 -6.18
C PHE A 41 -23.69 -22.51 -7.31
N LYS A 42 -24.66 -21.62 -7.08
CA LYS A 42 -24.98 -20.48 -7.95
C LYS A 42 -24.83 -19.18 -7.14
N PRO A 43 -23.88 -18.30 -7.50
CA PRO A 43 -23.77 -17.00 -6.85
C PRO A 43 -24.96 -16.11 -7.25
N SER A 44 -25.41 -15.28 -6.31
CA SER A 44 -26.39 -14.24 -6.61
C SER A 44 -25.73 -13.07 -7.35
N ARG A 45 -26.53 -12.25 -8.03
CA ARG A 45 -26.04 -11.03 -8.70
C ARG A 45 -25.21 -10.13 -7.77
N GLY A 46 -25.61 -9.98 -6.51
CA GLY A 46 -24.88 -9.20 -5.51
C GLY A 46 -23.49 -9.78 -5.17
N ARG A 47 -23.29 -11.10 -5.28
CA ARG A 47 -21.95 -11.70 -5.13
C ARG A 47 -21.08 -11.38 -6.33
N ILE A 48 -21.62 -11.52 -7.54
CA ILE A 48 -20.90 -11.17 -8.77
C ILE A 48 -20.44 -9.70 -8.72
N VAL A 49 -21.28 -8.78 -8.23
CA VAL A 49 -20.90 -7.37 -8.03
C VAL A 49 -19.70 -7.23 -7.08
N THR A 50 -19.71 -7.94 -5.95
CA THR A 50 -18.64 -7.85 -4.95
C THR A 50 -17.34 -8.46 -5.47
N TRP A 51 -17.42 -9.61 -6.14
CA TRP A 51 -16.27 -10.25 -6.78
C TRP A 51 -15.70 -9.39 -7.90
N ALA A 52 -16.53 -8.80 -8.76
CA ALA A 52 -16.06 -7.95 -9.84
C ALA A 52 -15.32 -6.71 -9.33
N LEU A 53 -15.80 -6.06 -8.26
CA LEU A 53 -15.09 -4.94 -7.64
C LEU A 53 -13.78 -5.38 -6.96
N MET A 54 -13.80 -6.49 -6.22
CA MET A 54 -12.59 -7.05 -5.61
C MET A 54 -11.54 -7.42 -6.65
N LEU A 55 -11.93 -8.15 -7.70
CA LEU A 55 -11.05 -8.57 -8.77
C LEU A 55 -10.56 -7.39 -9.61
N GLY A 56 -11.43 -6.40 -9.87
CA GLY A 56 -11.03 -5.16 -10.52
C GLY A 56 -10.02 -4.36 -9.71
N ALA A 57 -10.15 -4.35 -8.37
CA ALA A 57 -9.18 -3.74 -7.49
C ALA A 57 -7.89 -4.57 -7.34
N ILE A 58 -7.90 -5.87 -7.60
CA ILE A 58 -6.69 -6.72 -7.59
C ILE A 58 -5.96 -6.65 -8.95
N PHE A 59 -6.70 -6.49 -10.04
CA PHE A 59 -6.18 -6.63 -11.40
C PHE A 59 -4.93 -5.80 -11.71
N PRO A 60 -4.80 -4.53 -11.29
CA PRO A 60 -3.63 -3.74 -11.66
C PRO A 60 -2.29 -4.37 -11.27
N ASP A 61 -2.21 -5.01 -10.09
CA ASP A 61 -1.01 -5.72 -9.60
C ASP A 61 -0.71 -7.04 -10.32
N SER A 62 -1.54 -7.43 -11.30
CA SER A 62 -1.20 -8.56 -12.17
C SER A 62 0.03 -8.30 -13.06
N ASP A 63 0.53 -7.05 -13.10
CA ASP A 63 1.78 -6.70 -13.77
C ASP A 63 3.00 -7.44 -13.20
N VAL A 64 2.97 -7.84 -11.92
CA VAL A 64 4.01 -8.67 -11.29
C VAL A 64 4.12 -10.05 -11.95
N LEU A 65 3.08 -10.56 -12.63
CA LEU A 65 3.19 -11.80 -13.39
C LEU A 65 4.22 -11.70 -14.52
N ARG A 66 4.52 -10.49 -15.01
CA ARG A 66 5.58 -10.26 -15.99
C ARG A 66 6.96 -10.61 -15.44
N ASP A 67 7.19 -10.42 -14.14
CA ASP A 67 8.45 -10.74 -13.49
C ASP A 67 8.73 -12.26 -13.52
N ILE A 68 7.69 -13.09 -13.63
CA ILE A 68 7.85 -14.56 -13.77
C ILE A 68 8.44 -14.92 -15.14
N PHE A 69 8.14 -14.14 -16.18
CA PHE A 69 8.56 -14.41 -17.56
C PHE A 69 9.80 -13.61 -17.97
N SER A 70 10.28 -12.69 -17.13
CA SER A 70 11.37 -11.77 -17.43
C SER A 70 12.48 -11.88 -16.38
N HIS A 71 13.72 -12.01 -16.84
CA HIS A 71 14.90 -12.00 -15.97
C HIS A 71 15.42 -10.58 -15.69
N ASP A 72 14.75 -9.55 -16.22
CA ASP A 72 15.10 -8.15 -15.97
C ASP A 72 14.67 -7.74 -14.56
N ARG A 73 15.66 -7.60 -13.67
CA ARG A 73 15.42 -7.22 -12.27
C ARG A 73 14.98 -5.76 -12.11
N LEU A 74 15.07 -4.93 -13.16
CA LEU A 74 14.66 -3.51 -13.13
C LEU A 74 13.20 -3.30 -13.51
N LEU A 75 12.43 -4.36 -13.79
CA LEU A 75 10.98 -4.26 -14.00
C LEU A 75 10.26 -3.59 -12.83
N ILE A 76 10.69 -3.83 -11.60
CA ILE A 76 10.11 -3.21 -10.40
C ILE A 76 10.18 -1.67 -10.43
N VAL A 77 11.19 -1.08 -11.07
CA VAL A 77 11.33 0.39 -11.16
C VAL A 77 10.94 0.95 -12.53
N THR A 78 10.85 0.14 -13.58
CA THR A 78 10.54 0.60 -14.95
C THR A 78 9.13 0.27 -15.42
N TRP A 79 8.55 -0.83 -14.96
CA TRP A 79 7.28 -1.36 -15.45
C TRP A 79 6.25 -1.59 -14.36
N HIS A 80 6.65 -1.77 -13.11
CA HIS A 80 5.68 -1.88 -12.04
C HIS A 80 4.90 -0.57 -11.88
N ARG A 81 3.57 -0.69 -11.79
CA ARG A 81 2.59 0.40 -11.75
C ARG A 81 2.49 1.23 -13.03
N SER A 82 2.55 0.53 -14.15
CA SER A 82 2.54 1.08 -15.51
C SER A 82 1.16 0.91 -16.17
N ILE A 83 1.12 0.22 -17.31
CA ILE A 83 -0.04 0.04 -18.20
C ILE A 83 -1.30 -0.51 -17.48
N THR A 84 -1.13 -1.38 -16.49
CA THR A 84 -2.24 -1.96 -15.71
C THR A 84 -2.81 -0.98 -14.67
N HIS A 85 -2.05 0.04 -14.28
CA HIS A 85 -2.43 1.12 -13.34
C HIS A 85 -2.72 2.45 -14.05
N SER A 86 -2.90 2.42 -15.37
CA SER A 86 -3.15 3.62 -16.16
C SER A 86 -4.63 4.01 -16.19
N LEU A 87 -4.90 5.32 -16.00
CA LEU A 87 -6.22 5.91 -16.20
C LEU A 87 -6.63 5.94 -17.68
N VAL A 88 -5.64 6.02 -18.58
CA VAL A 88 -5.86 5.97 -20.04
C VAL A 88 -6.33 4.57 -20.46
N MET A 89 -5.73 3.52 -19.89
CA MET A 89 -6.05 2.12 -20.21
C MET A 89 -7.21 1.56 -19.39
N LEU A 90 -7.65 2.27 -18.35
CA LEU A 90 -8.73 1.84 -17.45
C LEU A 90 -10.00 1.42 -18.21
N PRO A 91 -10.53 2.19 -19.21
CA PRO A 91 -11.72 1.76 -19.94
C PRO A 91 -11.54 0.43 -20.66
N LEU A 92 -10.36 0.21 -21.27
CA LEU A 92 -10.05 -1.04 -21.95
C LEU A 92 -10.05 -2.23 -20.98
N TRP A 93 -9.36 -2.09 -19.85
CA TRP A 93 -9.30 -3.14 -18.84
C TRP A 93 -10.66 -3.44 -18.21
N ALA A 94 -11.46 -2.41 -17.95
CA ALA A 94 -12.80 -2.56 -17.43
C ALA A 94 -13.72 -3.34 -18.39
N LEU A 95 -13.67 -3.04 -19.70
CA LEU A 95 -14.43 -3.74 -20.72
C LEU A 95 -13.97 -5.21 -20.87
N LEU A 96 -12.65 -5.45 -20.84
CA LEU A 96 -12.07 -6.79 -20.93
C LEU A 96 -12.55 -7.68 -19.77
N LEU A 97 -12.40 -7.21 -18.53
CA LEU A 97 -12.78 -7.97 -17.34
C LEU A 97 -14.30 -8.18 -17.27
N ALA A 98 -15.10 -7.20 -17.68
CA ALA A 98 -16.54 -7.34 -17.81
C ALA A 98 -16.91 -8.42 -18.83
N GLY A 99 -16.23 -8.47 -19.97
CA GLY A 99 -16.43 -9.48 -21.02
C GLY A 99 -16.11 -10.88 -20.53
N ILE A 100 -14.95 -11.07 -19.89
CA ILE A 100 -14.54 -12.34 -19.28
C ILE A 100 -15.58 -12.80 -18.24
N THR A 101 -16.01 -11.90 -17.36
CA THR A 101 -17.00 -12.21 -16.31
C THR A 101 -18.34 -12.59 -16.90
N GLN A 102 -18.79 -11.88 -17.95
CA GLN A 102 -20.05 -12.19 -18.60
C GLN A 102 -20.00 -13.54 -19.33
N ALA A 103 -18.90 -13.85 -20.02
CA ALA A 103 -18.69 -15.14 -20.67
C ALA A 103 -18.69 -16.29 -19.65
N LEU A 104 -17.98 -16.12 -18.53
CA LEU A 104 -17.97 -17.08 -17.43
C LEU A 104 -19.37 -17.29 -16.85
N CYS A 105 -20.12 -16.21 -16.58
CA CYS A 105 -21.46 -16.31 -16.02
C CYS A 105 -22.43 -16.99 -16.99
N LYS A 106 -22.34 -16.69 -18.30
CA LYS A 106 -23.13 -17.38 -19.35
C LYS A 106 -22.81 -18.88 -19.38
N TRP A 107 -21.53 -19.25 -19.43
CA TRP A 107 -21.08 -20.64 -19.44
C TRP A 107 -21.53 -21.42 -18.20
N ARG A 108 -21.46 -20.79 -17.02
CA ARG A 108 -21.87 -21.39 -15.75
C ARG A 108 -23.37 -21.26 -15.44
N LYS A 109 -24.16 -20.62 -16.32
CA LYS A 109 -25.58 -20.32 -16.12
C LYS A 109 -25.84 -19.57 -14.80
N TRP A 110 -24.97 -18.62 -14.47
CA TRP A 110 -25.08 -17.74 -13.31
C TRP A 110 -25.79 -16.44 -13.69
N GLU A 111 -26.52 -15.87 -12.74
CA GLU A 111 -27.07 -14.53 -12.92
C GLU A 111 -25.97 -13.48 -12.76
N ALA A 112 -25.88 -12.57 -13.73
CA ALA A 112 -24.92 -11.48 -13.72
C ALA A 112 -25.61 -10.13 -14.00
N PRO A 113 -25.02 -9.01 -13.55
CA PRO A 113 -25.38 -7.69 -14.04
C PRO A 113 -25.19 -7.58 -15.57
N SER A 114 -25.78 -6.55 -16.18
CA SER A 114 -25.56 -6.24 -17.59
C SER A 114 -24.08 -5.95 -17.88
N PHE A 115 -23.65 -6.09 -19.14
CA PHE A 115 -22.27 -5.78 -19.54
C PHE A 115 -21.88 -4.35 -19.11
N ALA A 116 -22.71 -3.35 -19.44
CA ALA A 116 -22.46 -1.95 -19.08
C ALA A 116 -22.28 -1.76 -17.57
N MET A 117 -23.11 -2.41 -16.75
CA MET A 117 -22.98 -2.34 -15.28
C MET A 117 -21.69 -3.02 -14.81
N LEU A 118 -21.34 -4.19 -15.36
CA LEU A 118 -20.08 -4.87 -15.04
C LEU A 118 -18.87 -4.01 -15.42
N SER A 119 -18.88 -3.37 -16.59
CA SER A 119 -17.81 -2.47 -17.03
C SER A 119 -17.66 -1.28 -16.07
N ALA A 120 -18.77 -0.67 -15.64
CA ALA A 120 -18.73 0.40 -14.63
C ALA A 120 -18.18 -0.09 -13.28
N ILE A 121 -18.61 -1.27 -12.81
CA ILE A 121 -18.17 -1.89 -11.56
C ILE A 121 -16.66 -2.19 -11.60
N TYR A 122 -16.16 -2.78 -12.69
CA TYR A 122 -14.73 -3.01 -12.88
C TYR A 122 -13.94 -1.69 -12.97
N GLY A 123 -14.48 -0.70 -13.68
CA GLY A 123 -13.90 0.64 -13.74
C GLY A 123 -13.71 1.26 -12.37
N VAL A 124 -14.71 1.16 -11.48
CA VAL A 124 -14.60 1.63 -10.09
C VAL A 124 -13.58 0.82 -9.28
N GLY A 125 -13.52 -0.50 -9.47
CA GLY A 125 -12.52 -1.36 -8.82
C GLY A 125 -11.09 -0.96 -9.19
N ILE A 126 -10.82 -0.86 -10.50
CA ILE A 126 -9.52 -0.44 -11.02
C ILE A 126 -9.19 0.99 -10.58
N LEU A 127 -10.15 1.91 -10.67
CA LEU A 127 -9.94 3.29 -10.22
C LEU A 127 -9.58 3.35 -8.73
N SER A 128 -10.28 2.58 -7.88
CA SER A 128 -10.01 2.55 -6.45
C SER A 128 -8.58 2.10 -6.16
N HIS A 129 -8.07 1.11 -6.90
CA HIS A 129 -6.69 0.67 -6.81
C HIS A 129 -5.73 1.80 -7.19
N ILE A 130 -5.91 2.42 -8.36
CA ILE A 130 -5.02 3.47 -8.86
C ILE A 130 -4.95 4.65 -7.88
N LEU A 131 -6.09 5.07 -7.33
CA LEU A 131 -6.16 6.16 -6.35
C LEU A 131 -5.46 5.81 -5.04
N LEU A 132 -5.63 4.59 -4.54
CA LEU A 132 -4.95 4.12 -3.32
C LEU A 132 -3.44 3.98 -3.53
N ASP A 133 -3.01 3.61 -4.74
CA ASP A 133 -1.60 3.55 -5.08
C ASP A 133 -0.96 4.94 -5.23
N LEU A 134 -1.68 5.90 -5.82
CA LEU A 134 -1.29 7.32 -5.84
C LEU A 134 -1.15 7.88 -4.42
N ALA A 135 -1.99 7.44 -3.49
CA ALA A 135 -1.89 7.84 -2.09
C ALA A 135 -0.60 7.33 -1.41
N THR A 136 0.15 6.39 -2.01
CA THR A 136 1.41 5.88 -1.46
C THR A 136 2.65 6.55 -2.03
N SER A 137 3.80 6.36 -1.38
CA SER A 137 5.07 7.00 -1.74
C SER A 137 5.90 6.33 -2.84
N PHE A 138 5.41 5.21 -3.38
CA PHE A 138 6.12 4.46 -4.43
C PHE A 138 6.05 5.15 -5.80
N GLY A 139 4.91 5.77 -6.13
CA GLY A 139 4.65 6.44 -7.41
C GLY A 139 4.00 5.53 -8.46
N THR A 140 3.02 6.07 -9.18
CA THR A 140 2.15 5.31 -10.11
C THR A 140 2.05 6.01 -11.46
N MET A 141 2.26 5.29 -12.57
CA MET A 141 2.28 5.86 -13.92
C MET A 141 0.87 5.94 -14.54
N ILE A 142 0.07 6.85 -14.01
CA ILE A 142 -1.35 6.94 -14.37
C ILE A 142 -1.62 7.35 -15.82
N TRP A 143 -0.63 7.92 -16.51
CA TRP A 143 -0.76 8.43 -17.89
C TRP A 143 -0.20 7.47 -18.95
N SER A 144 0.27 6.29 -18.56
CA SER A 144 0.85 5.31 -19.49
C SER A 144 -0.17 4.81 -20.52
N PRO A 145 0.22 4.54 -21.78
CA PRO A 145 1.56 4.68 -22.36
C PRO A 145 1.88 6.09 -22.90
N ILE A 146 1.00 7.08 -22.72
CA ILE A 146 1.15 8.42 -23.31
C ILE A 146 2.29 9.18 -22.64
N GLN A 147 2.36 9.12 -21.30
CA GLN A 147 3.42 9.75 -20.53
C GLN A 147 3.89 8.86 -19.39
N TRP A 148 5.20 8.79 -19.22
CA TRP A 148 5.87 8.04 -18.16
C TRP A 148 6.25 8.98 -17.00
N SER A 149 5.26 9.55 -16.31
CA SER A 149 5.47 10.26 -15.04
C SER A 149 5.02 9.41 -13.87
N ARG A 150 5.65 9.55 -12.69
CA ARG A 150 5.36 8.77 -11.47
C ARG A 150 4.87 9.66 -10.32
N PRO A 151 3.68 10.28 -10.41
CA PRO A 151 3.11 11.01 -9.28
C PRO A 151 2.92 10.11 -8.05
N ALA A 152 3.15 10.69 -6.88
CA ALA A 152 2.90 10.12 -5.57
C ALA A 152 2.35 11.24 -4.66
N TRP A 153 1.36 10.93 -3.82
CA TRP A 153 0.75 11.90 -2.90
C TRP A 153 1.25 11.78 -1.47
N ASP A 154 2.01 10.71 -1.17
CA ASP A 154 2.64 10.51 0.14
C ASP A 154 1.66 10.57 1.33
N LEU A 155 0.44 10.06 1.17
CA LEU A 155 -0.61 10.11 2.22
C LEU A 155 -0.68 8.84 3.07
N LEU A 156 -0.38 7.69 2.46
CA LEU A 156 -0.54 6.37 3.07
C LEU A 156 0.77 5.60 2.98
N PHE A 157 1.09 4.89 4.06
CA PHE A 157 2.21 3.96 4.03
C PHE A 157 1.90 2.79 3.09
N ILE A 158 2.92 2.23 2.44
CA ILE A 158 2.74 1.18 1.41
C ILE A 158 2.02 -0.05 1.99
N VAL A 159 2.31 -0.40 3.24
CA VAL A 159 1.64 -1.47 4.00
C VAL A 159 1.03 -0.88 5.28
N ASP A 160 -0.07 -0.15 5.14
CA ASP A 160 -0.76 0.51 6.25
C ASP A 160 -1.78 -0.43 6.94
N PHE A 161 -1.31 -1.15 7.97
CA PHE A 161 -2.16 -2.08 8.74
C PHE A 161 -3.38 -1.41 9.38
N THR A 162 -3.31 -0.12 9.72
CA THR A 162 -4.44 0.63 10.30
C THR A 162 -5.51 0.83 9.24
N PHE A 163 -5.12 1.27 8.04
CA PHE A 163 -6.03 1.43 6.92
C PHE A 163 -6.66 0.10 6.50
N THR A 164 -5.86 -0.98 6.40
CA THR A 164 -6.36 -2.33 6.11
C THR A 164 -7.39 -2.78 7.15
N ALA A 165 -7.15 -2.52 8.44
CA ALA A 165 -8.09 -2.85 9.51
C ALA A 165 -9.40 -2.05 9.40
N ILE A 166 -9.34 -0.74 9.10
CA ILE A 166 -10.52 0.11 8.88
C ILE A 166 -11.39 -0.43 7.74
N LEU A 167 -10.76 -0.94 6.68
CA LEU A 167 -11.47 -1.56 5.56
C LEU A 167 -12.04 -2.94 5.91
N LEU A 168 -11.27 -3.79 6.59
CA LEU A 168 -11.59 -5.21 6.80
C LEU A 168 -12.53 -5.47 7.99
N VAL A 169 -12.26 -4.87 9.15
CA VAL A 169 -12.97 -5.16 10.40
C VAL A 169 -14.49 -4.97 10.26
N PRO A 170 -15.01 -3.89 9.66
CA PRO A 170 -16.45 -3.72 9.51
C PRO A 170 -17.08 -4.77 8.59
N GLN A 171 -16.34 -5.29 7.61
CA GLN A 171 -16.78 -6.39 6.76
C GLN A 171 -16.91 -7.69 7.56
N LEU A 172 -15.93 -7.96 8.44
CA LEU A 172 -15.95 -9.11 9.33
C LEU A 172 -17.08 -9.00 10.37
N LEU A 173 -17.29 -7.83 10.97
CA LEU A 173 -18.41 -7.59 11.89
C LEU A 173 -19.76 -7.81 11.17
N ALA A 174 -19.91 -7.31 9.95
CA ALA A 174 -21.10 -7.56 9.15
C ALA A 174 -21.37 -9.06 8.97
N TRP A 175 -20.33 -9.85 8.70
CA TRP A 175 -20.42 -11.30 8.57
C TRP A 175 -20.71 -12.01 9.90
N VAL A 176 -19.95 -11.70 10.95
CA VAL A 176 -20.08 -12.27 12.30
C VAL A 176 -21.50 -12.12 12.81
N TYR A 177 -22.06 -10.91 12.72
CA TYR A 177 -23.38 -10.56 13.25
C TYR A 177 -24.54 -10.77 12.26
N SER A 178 -24.29 -11.38 11.09
CA SER A 178 -25.35 -11.67 10.11
C SER A 178 -26.31 -12.79 10.52
N ARG A 179 -25.91 -13.66 11.46
CA ARG A 179 -26.61 -14.89 11.83
C ARG A 179 -26.49 -15.19 13.33
N PRO A 180 -27.57 -15.03 14.14
CA PRO A 180 -27.54 -15.24 15.58
C PRO A 180 -27.00 -16.61 15.99
N GLU A 181 -27.37 -17.67 15.26
CA GLU A 181 -27.02 -19.05 15.57
C GLU A 181 -25.51 -19.34 15.38
N LYS A 182 -24.83 -18.54 14.55
CA LYS A 182 -23.38 -18.70 14.28
C LYS A 182 -22.53 -17.66 15.00
N MET A 183 -23.15 -16.67 15.65
CA MET A 183 -22.47 -15.50 16.20
C MET A 183 -21.34 -15.90 17.15
N LYS A 184 -21.60 -16.75 18.15
CA LYS A 184 -20.61 -17.13 19.17
C LYS A 184 -19.35 -17.73 18.55
N ASN A 185 -19.51 -18.71 17.65
CA ASN A 185 -18.40 -19.39 16.97
C ASN A 185 -17.64 -18.43 16.04
N ARG A 186 -18.36 -17.53 15.34
CA ARG A 186 -17.74 -16.54 14.46
C ARG A 186 -16.95 -15.49 15.23
N VAL A 187 -17.49 -14.96 16.33
CA VAL A 187 -16.78 -14.01 17.22
C VAL A 187 -15.52 -14.65 17.76
N ALA A 188 -15.60 -15.86 18.33
CA ALA A 188 -14.44 -16.57 18.85
C ALA A 188 -13.39 -16.83 17.75
N GLY A 189 -13.82 -17.27 16.57
CA GLY A 189 -12.94 -17.53 15.44
C GLY A 189 -12.20 -16.28 14.96
N VAL A 190 -12.91 -15.16 14.72
CA VAL A 190 -12.24 -13.92 14.27
C VAL A 190 -11.35 -13.35 15.37
N TRP A 191 -11.76 -13.43 16.64
CA TRP A 191 -10.93 -12.96 17.74
C TRP A 191 -9.63 -13.75 17.85
N LEU A 192 -9.67 -15.09 17.77
CA LEU A 192 -8.45 -15.92 17.80
C LEU A 192 -7.47 -15.59 16.67
N VAL A 193 -7.99 -15.25 15.48
CA VAL A 193 -7.17 -14.87 14.32
C VAL A 193 -6.55 -13.48 14.51
N PHE A 194 -7.30 -12.51 15.06
CA PHE A 194 -6.86 -11.12 15.16
C PHE A 194 -6.10 -10.79 16.45
N LEU A 195 -6.24 -11.59 17.51
CA LEU A 195 -5.51 -11.43 18.76
C LEU A 195 -3.97 -11.39 18.58
N PRO A 196 -3.32 -12.25 17.77
CA PRO A 196 -1.88 -12.18 17.56
C PRO A 196 -1.43 -11.08 16.58
N VAL A 197 -2.36 -10.39 15.88
CA VAL A 197 -2.00 -9.40 14.84
C VAL A 197 -1.18 -8.22 15.39
N PRO A 198 -1.52 -7.57 16.51
CA PRO A 198 -0.69 -6.50 17.09
C PRO A 198 0.75 -6.96 17.38
N VAL A 199 0.93 -8.21 17.83
CA VAL A 199 2.26 -8.78 18.08
C VAL A 199 3.02 -8.96 16.76
N LEU A 200 2.37 -9.49 15.73
CA LEU A 200 2.98 -9.65 14.40
C LEU A 200 3.38 -8.28 13.81
N VAL A 201 2.50 -7.28 13.90
CA VAL A 201 2.80 -5.91 13.45
C VAL A 201 3.98 -5.32 14.21
N ALA A 202 4.08 -5.53 15.52
CA ALA A 202 5.22 -5.09 16.32
C ALA A 202 6.53 -5.77 15.90
N ARG A 203 6.51 -7.07 15.60
CA ARG A 203 7.68 -7.80 15.08
C ARG A 203 8.11 -7.30 13.70
N ILE A 204 7.15 -6.99 12.83
CA ILE A 204 7.44 -6.38 11.53
C ILE A 204 8.01 -4.97 11.71
N GLY A 205 7.46 -4.17 12.64
CA GLY A 205 7.95 -2.84 12.99
C GLY A 205 9.40 -2.87 13.51
N GLU A 206 9.69 -3.79 14.43
CA GLU A 206 11.04 -4.05 14.96
C GLU A 206 12.02 -4.41 13.83
N ALA A 207 11.65 -5.35 12.95
CA ALA A 207 12.45 -5.71 11.77
C ALA A 207 12.61 -4.55 10.77
N ALA A 208 11.67 -3.61 10.74
CA ALA A 208 11.70 -2.43 9.89
C ALA A 208 12.35 -1.20 10.56
N GLY A 209 12.95 -1.36 11.75
CA GLY A 209 13.62 -0.26 12.47
C GLY A 209 12.68 0.76 13.10
N ALA A 210 11.40 0.41 13.28
CA ALA A 210 10.37 1.21 13.95
C ALA A 210 9.75 0.38 15.09
N PRO A 211 10.46 0.20 16.23
CA PRO A 211 9.99 -0.64 17.32
C PRO A 211 8.70 -0.08 17.93
N ILE A 212 7.72 -0.96 18.17
CA ILE A 212 6.44 -0.62 18.80
C ILE A 212 6.50 -1.04 20.27
N SER A 213 6.11 -0.14 21.18
CA SER A 213 6.17 -0.41 22.62
C SER A 213 5.22 -1.54 23.04
N GLY A 214 5.63 -2.35 24.03
CA GLY A 214 4.80 -3.42 24.59
C GLY A 214 3.39 -2.97 25.04
N PRO A 215 3.26 -1.82 25.73
CA PRO A 215 1.95 -1.25 26.06
C PRO A 215 1.08 -0.96 24.84
N THR A 216 1.66 -0.44 23.74
CA THR A 216 0.93 -0.22 22.48
C THR A 216 0.42 -1.52 21.88
N VAL A 217 1.23 -2.59 21.93
CA VAL A 217 0.82 -3.93 21.49
C VAL A 217 -0.35 -4.46 22.32
N LEU A 218 -0.26 -4.37 23.64
CA LEU A 218 -1.31 -4.79 24.56
C LEU A 218 -2.60 -4.00 24.33
N ALA A 219 -2.51 -2.68 24.16
CA ALA A 219 -3.64 -1.83 23.82
C ALA A 219 -4.30 -2.28 22.52
N GLY A 220 -3.52 -2.59 21.48
CA GLY A 220 -4.03 -3.16 20.23
C GLY A 220 -4.80 -4.46 20.42
N MET A 221 -4.30 -5.37 21.27
CA MET A 221 -4.96 -6.64 21.58
C MET A 221 -6.30 -6.42 22.31
N ILE A 222 -6.33 -5.49 23.27
CA ILE A 222 -7.54 -5.09 24.00
C ILE A 222 -8.55 -4.47 23.04
N ILE A 223 -8.10 -3.59 22.14
CA ILE A 223 -8.96 -2.95 21.13
C ILE A 223 -9.60 -4.00 20.21
N PHE A 224 -8.83 -4.95 19.65
CA PHE A 224 -9.40 -6.01 18.83
C PHE A 224 -10.41 -6.87 19.61
N THR A 225 -10.10 -7.19 20.86
CA THR A 225 -11.01 -7.93 21.75
C THR A 225 -12.32 -7.16 21.94
N ALA A 226 -12.24 -5.88 22.27
CA ALA A 226 -13.41 -5.02 22.43
C ALA A 226 -14.22 -4.90 21.13
N ILE A 227 -13.57 -4.66 19.99
CA ILE A 227 -14.22 -4.53 18.68
C ILE A 227 -15.07 -5.76 18.34
N PHE A 228 -14.55 -6.97 18.57
CA PHE A 228 -15.27 -8.19 18.22
C PHE A 228 -16.29 -8.62 19.28
N PHE A 229 -16.04 -8.43 20.58
CA PHE A 229 -16.95 -8.89 21.65
C PHE A 229 -17.96 -7.84 22.13
N LEU A 230 -17.64 -6.55 22.11
CA LEU A 230 -18.54 -5.50 22.59
C LEU A 230 -19.89 -5.52 21.84
N PRO A 231 -19.96 -5.77 20.51
CA PRO A 231 -21.25 -5.91 19.83
C PRO A 231 -22.03 -7.18 20.17
N ALA A 232 -21.37 -8.20 20.72
CA ALA A 232 -22.02 -9.40 21.22
C ALA A 232 -22.60 -9.17 22.62
N LEU A 233 -22.03 -8.27 23.42
CA LEU A 233 -22.60 -7.89 24.71
C LEU A 233 -24.00 -7.30 24.50
N ARG A 234 -25.01 -7.90 25.12
CA ARG A 234 -26.43 -7.51 24.98
C ARG A 234 -26.97 -7.59 23.53
N GLY A 235 -26.24 -8.25 22.61
CA GLY A 235 -26.69 -8.57 21.26
C GLY A 235 -27.00 -7.38 20.35
N TRP A 236 -26.50 -6.18 20.63
CA TRP A 236 -26.79 -5.01 19.79
C TRP A 236 -26.16 -5.10 18.39
N GLY A 237 -25.06 -5.84 18.23
CA GLY A 237 -24.44 -6.08 16.92
C GLY A 237 -25.37 -6.81 15.94
N LEU A 238 -26.23 -7.71 16.44
CA LEU A 238 -27.25 -8.41 15.64
C LEU A 238 -28.37 -7.47 15.17
N LYS A 239 -28.59 -6.35 15.87
CA LYS A 239 -29.59 -5.34 15.51
C LYS A 239 -29.09 -4.42 14.38
N ILE A 240 -27.78 -4.43 14.09
CA ILE A 240 -27.19 -3.61 13.03
C ILE A 240 -27.28 -4.36 11.70
N PRO A 241 -27.97 -3.80 10.69
CA PRO A 241 -28.05 -4.43 9.37
C PRO A 241 -26.66 -4.58 8.74
N TYR A 242 -26.45 -5.70 8.03
CA TYR A 242 -25.21 -6.01 7.29
C TYR A 242 -24.66 -4.82 6.49
N ARG A 243 -25.53 -4.08 5.79
CA ARG A 243 -25.14 -2.91 4.98
C ARG A 243 -24.62 -1.75 5.81
N ARG A 244 -25.12 -1.54 7.04
CA ARG A 244 -24.67 -0.43 7.90
C ARG A 244 -23.24 -0.64 8.37
N TRP A 245 -22.86 -1.87 8.73
CA TRP A 245 -21.47 -2.22 9.04
C TRP A 245 -20.51 -1.87 7.89
N ASN A 246 -20.82 -2.33 6.68
CA ASN A 246 -19.97 -2.05 5.51
C ASN A 246 -19.93 -0.54 5.16
N ARG A 247 -21.06 0.17 5.26
CA ARG A 247 -21.10 1.64 5.05
C ARG A 247 -20.31 2.41 6.10
N ALA A 248 -20.36 1.98 7.36
CA ALA A 248 -19.55 2.56 8.42
C ALA A 248 -18.05 2.39 8.14
N GLY A 249 -17.63 1.20 7.67
CA GLY A 249 -16.25 0.98 7.24
C GLY A 249 -15.83 1.87 6.07
N PHE A 250 -16.68 1.99 5.06
CA PHE A 250 -16.41 2.86 3.90
C PHE A 250 -16.33 4.34 4.32
N ALA A 251 -17.21 4.80 5.20
CA ALA A 251 -17.14 6.16 5.73
C ALA A 251 -15.87 6.38 6.57
N ALA A 252 -15.52 5.42 7.43
CA ALA A 252 -14.32 5.48 8.25
C ALA A 252 -13.03 5.51 7.40
N SER A 253 -12.98 4.79 6.26
CA SER A 253 -11.83 4.86 5.36
C SER A 253 -11.69 6.23 4.69
N LEU A 254 -12.81 6.88 4.34
CA LEU A 254 -12.77 8.25 3.80
C LEU A 254 -12.30 9.26 4.84
N VAL A 255 -12.80 9.14 6.08
CA VAL A 255 -12.34 9.96 7.22
C VAL A 255 -10.85 9.76 7.46
N TYR A 256 -10.38 8.51 7.43
CA TYR A 256 -8.96 8.22 7.62
C TYR A 256 -8.09 8.88 6.54
N VAL A 257 -8.47 8.78 5.26
CA VAL A 257 -7.73 9.45 4.17
C VAL A 257 -7.76 10.98 4.33
N ALA A 258 -8.87 11.55 4.81
CA ALA A 258 -8.93 12.98 5.10
C ALA A 258 -8.00 13.39 6.26
N LEU A 259 -7.90 12.55 7.30
CA LEU A 259 -6.99 12.78 8.42
C LEU A 259 -5.53 12.65 7.97
N THR A 260 -5.19 11.68 7.10
CA THR A 260 -3.82 11.56 6.58
C THR A 260 -3.47 12.70 5.64
N LEU A 261 -4.43 13.22 4.87
CA LEU A 261 -4.24 14.46 4.09
C LEU A 261 -3.90 15.65 5.00
N PHE A 262 -4.63 15.81 6.10
CA PHE A 262 -4.34 16.87 7.08
C PHE A 262 -2.96 16.68 7.72
N ALA A 263 -2.65 15.47 8.19
CA ALA A 263 -1.36 15.13 8.78
C ALA A 263 -0.20 15.38 7.80
N HIS A 264 -0.34 14.95 6.54
CA HIS A 264 0.62 15.21 5.48
C HIS A 264 0.87 16.71 5.29
N ARG A 265 -0.18 17.53 5.28
CA ARG A 265 -0.03 19.00 5.18
C ARG A 265 0.75 19.58 6.35
N VAL A 266 0.48 19.13 7.58
CA VAL A 266 1.23 19.59 8.75
C VAL A 266 2.70 19.16 8.67
N ALA A 267 2.96 17.90 8.30
CA ALA A 267 4.32 17.39 8.11
C ALA A 267 5.08 18.14 7.02
N LEU A 268 4.42 18.43 5.89
CA LEU A 268 5.01 19.15 4.77
C LEU A 268 5.42 20.57 5.16
N VAL A 269 4.54 21.29 5.88
CA VAL A 269 4.86 22.63 6.40
C VAL A 269 6.06 22.60 7.36
N ARG A 270 6.18 21.56 8.22
CA ARG A 270 7.31 21.42 9.14
C ARG A 270 8.63 21.18 8.40
N ILE A 271 8.66 20.30 7.39
CA ILE A 271 9.88 20.03 6.63
C ILE A 271 10.28 21.20 5.72
N GLU A 272 9.30 21.91 5.14
CA GLU A 272 9.56 23.15 4.38
C GLU A 272 10.18 24.23 5.28
N LYS A 273 9.68 24.37 6.51
CA LYS A 273 10.23 25.30 7.49
C LYS A 273 11.65 24.91 7.90
N PHE A 274 11.92 23.62 8.14
CA PHE A 274 13.27 23.13 8.39
C PHE A 274 14.23 23.50 7.26
N ALA A 275 13.85 23.24 6.01
CA ALA A 275 14.68 23.56 4.84
C ALA A 275 14.96 25.07 4.72
N GLN A 276 14.00 25.93 5.08
CA GLN A 276 14.18 27.38 5.10
C GLN A 276 15.11 27.85 6.21
N LEU A 277 14.95 27.31 7.42
CA LEU A 277 15.76 27.69 8.59
C LEU A 277 17.23 27.26 8.45
N ASP A 278 17.48 26.12 7.82
CA ASP A 278 18.84 25.61 7.56
C ASP A 278 19.40 26.10 6.20
N HIS A 279 18.69 27.02 5.54
CA HIS A 279 19.08 27.64 4.27
C HIS A 279 19.46 26.65 3.15
N LEU A 280 18.73 25.52 3.08
CA LEU A 280 19.00 24.46 2.12
C LEU A 280 18.58 24.85 0.70
N GLN A 281 19.44 24.54 -0.28
CA GLN A 281 19.08 24.56 -1.70
C GLN A 281 18.26 23.30 -2.01
N VAL A 282 16.94 23.45 -2.15
CA VAL A 282 16.01 22.32 -2.28
C VAL A 282 15.85 21.89 -3.75
N GLU A 283 16.33 20.70 -4.09
CA GLU A 283 16.06 20.06 -5.39
C GLU A 283 14.74 19.29 -5.36
N ALA A 284 14.45 18.61 -4.25
CA ALA A 284 13.21 17.90 -4.01
C ALA A 284 12.87 17.88 -2.51
N ILE A 285 11.57 17.87 -2.19
CA ILE A 285 11.08 17.83 -0.82
C ILE A 285 9.84 16.92 -0.74
N GLY A 286 9.64 16.27 0.41
CA GLY A 286 8.48 15.43 0.63
C GLY A 286 8.31 15.06 2.10
N ALA A 287 7.08 14.68 2.46
CA ALA A 287 6.75 14.18 3.80
C ALA A 287 6.09 12.82 3.65
N LEU A 288 6.69 11.79 4.22
CA LEU A 288 6.33 10.38 4.02
C LEU A 288 5.75 9.82 5.33
N PRO A 289 4.63 9.08 5.29
CA PRO A 289 4.06 8.51 6.51
C PRO A 289 4.91 7.34 7.01
N LEU A 290 5.16 7.28 8.33
CA LEU A 290 5.83 6.16 8.98
C LEU A 290 4.82 5.29 9.72
N PRO A 291 4.86 3.95 9.62
CA PRO A 291 3.93 3.10 10.34
C PRO A 291 4.23 3.13 11.86
N PRO A 292 3.21 3.21 12.73
CA PRO A 292 1.80 3.52 12.46
C PRO A 292 1.56 5.03 12.18
N SER A 293 0.75 5.30 11.14
CA SER A 293 0.92 6.37 10.12
C SER A 293 0.25 7.72 10.31
N LEU A 294 -0.55 7.92 11.36
CA LEU A 294 -1.23 9.21 11.51
C LEU A 294 -0.34 10.28 12.16
N TRP A 295 0.53 9.89 13.09
CA TRP A 295 1.34 10.83 13.90
C TRP A 295 2.80 10.87 13.49
N HIS A 296 3.38 9.75 13.05
CA HIS A 296 4.80 9.66 12.73
C HIS A 296 5.02 9.88 11.23
N TRP A 297 5.85 10.86 10.90
CA TRP A 297 6.16 11.25 9.54
C TRP A 297 7.66 11.44 9.36
N ASP A 298 8.12 11.21 8.15
CA ASP A 298 9.50 11.38 7.74
C ASP A 298 9.59 12.46 6.67
N GLY A 299 10.22 13.58 7.01
CA GLY A 299 10.46 14.69 6.11
C GLY A 299 11.80 14.50 5.40
N LEU A 300 11.78 14.46 4.07
CA LEU A 300 13.00 14.34 3.27
C LEU A 300 13.22 15.60 2.43
N VAL A 301 14.46 16.09 2.45
CA VAL A 301 14.92 17.19 1.59
C VAL A 301 16.15 16.72 0.83
N ARG A 302 16.07 16.70 -0.50
CA ARG A 302 17.21 16.52 -1.38
C ARG A 302 17.87 17.89 -1.59
N GLY A 303 19.12 18.01 -1.15
CA GLY A 303 19.97 19.15 -1.45
C GLY A 303 21.10 18.80 -2.41
N GLU A 304 21.99 19.76 -2.65
CA GLU A 304 23.09 19.62 -3.62
C GLU A 304 24.07 18.48 -3.27
N HIS A 305 24.32 18.25 -1.98
CA HIS A 305 25.36 17.32 -1.50
C HIS A 305 24.81 16.06 -0.82
N GLY A 306 23.49 15.85 -0.83
CA GLY A 306 22.90 14.69 -0.16
C GLY A 306 21.43 14.90 0.20
N VAL A 307 20.96 14.05 1.11
CA VAL A 307 19.56 14.07 1.59
C VAL A 307 19.51 14.27 3.10
N TYR A 308 18.66 15.19 3.54
CA TYR A 308 18.34 15.42 4.94
C TYR A 308 17.04 14.70 5.30
N GLU A 309 17.05 13.99 6.43
CA GLU A 309 15.90 13.27 7.01
C GLU A 309 15.53 13.91 8.36
N LEU A 310 14.28 14.31 8.51
CA LEU A 310 13.70 14.83 9.74
C LEU A 310 12.51 13.97 10.14
N ARG A 311 12.67 13.19 11.21
CA ARG A 311 11.56 12.42 11.78
C ARG A 311 10.73 13.30 12.69
N MET A 312 9.42 13.25 12.48
CA MET A 312 8.46 14.13 13.14
C MET A 312 7.36 13.32 13.80
N ASP A 313 7.07 13.62 15.06
CA ASP A 313 5.79 13.29 15.70
C ASP A 313 4.86 14.53 15.62
N LEU A 314 3.74 14.37 14.92
CA LEU A 314 2.74 15.43 14.76
C LEU A 314 1.86 15.62 16.01
N GLY A 315 1.93 14.71 16.98
CA GLY A 315 1.28 14.85 18.30
C GLY A 315 1.93 15.92 19.18
N ASP A 316 3.22 16.20 18.95
CA ASP A 316 3.95 17.22 19.69
C ASP A 316 3.45 18.62 19.32
N ARG A 317 2.88 19.29 20.33
CA ARG A 317 2.36 20.66 20.23
C ARG A 317 3.55 21.61 20.22
N SER A 318 3.83 22.19 19.07
CA SER A 318 4.94 23.13 18.84
C SER A 318 6.29 22.45 18.84
N ALA A 319 6.79 22.12 17.66
CA ALA A 319 8.22 22.26 17.45
C ALA A 319 8.43 23.76 17.13
N SER A 320 8.83 24.52 18.14
CA SER A 320 9.33 25.89 17.93
C SER A 320 10.48 25.87 16.92
N ASP A 321 10.80 27.00 16.30
CA ASP A 321 11.88 27.10 15.30
C ASP A 321 13.19 26.55 15.85
N THR A 322 13.45 26.82 17.15
CA THR A 322 14.60 26.30 17.88
C THR A 322 14.51 24.79 18.11
N GLU A 323 13.34 24.26 18.46
CA GLU A 323 13.16 22.81 18.61
C GLU A 323 13.31 22.09 17.27
N LEU A 324 12.73 22.58 16.17
CA LEU A 324 12.88 21.97 14.84
C LEU A 324 14.36 21.84 14.42
N LEU A 325 15.16 22.86 14.69
CA LEU A 325 16.61 22.84 14.42
C LEU A 325 17.39 21.98 15.44
N ALA A 326 16.89 21.87 16.67
CA ALA A 326 17.49 21.05 17.72
C ALA A 326 17.13 19.56 17.62
N HIS A 327 16.09 19.19 16.86
CA HIS A 327 15.80 17.79 16.56
C HIS A 327 16.98 17.20 15.78
N GLU A 328 17.44 16.02 16.21
CA GLU A 328 18.45 15.26 15.47
C GLU A 328 17.91 14.97 14.06
N HIS A 329 18.39 15.72 13.08
CA HIS A 329 18.20 15.43 11.68
C HIS A 329 19.33 14.52 11.22
N ARG A 330 19.00 13.55 10.37
CA ARG A 330 19.99 12.64 9.82
C ARG A 330 20.37 13.12 8.43
N PHE A 331 21.67 13.30 8.21
CA PHE A 331 22.19 13.65 6.90
C PHE A 331 22.79 12.42 6.20
N TYR A 332 22.39 12.21 4.95
CA TYR A 332 22.92 11.18 4.06
C TYR A 332 23.75 11.86 2.98
N PRO A 333 25.08 11.99 3.17
CA PRO A 333 25.95 12.65 2.22
C PRO A 333 26.10 11.81 0.94
N ASP A 334 26.16 12.50 -0.20
CA ASP A 334 26.68 11.92 -1.42
C ASP A 334 28.20 11.78 -1.35
N ALA A 335 28.70 10.75 -2.01
CA ALA A 335 30.12 10.62 -2.28
C ALA A 335 30.63 11.78 -3.15
N ALA A 336 31.86 12.22 -2.87
CA ALA A 336 32.52 13.22 -3.69
C ALA A 336 32.57 12.80 -5.17
N PRO A 337 32.35 13.73 -6.12
CA PRO A 337 32.39 13.43 -7.55
C PRO A 337 33.69 12.75 -7.96
N ASN A 338 33.59 11.69 -8.75
CA ASN A 338 34.72 10.98 -9.31
C ASN A 338 34.35 10.33 -10.65
N SER A 339 35.37 9.88 -11.39
CA SER A 339 35.19 9.31 -12.73
C SER A 339 34.27 8.08 -12.76
N TYR A 340 34.31 7.23 -11.73
CA TYR A 340 33.46 6.04 -11.65
C TYR A 340 31.99 6.40 -11.43
N ILE A 341 31.69 7.42 -10.61
CA ILE A 341 30.32 7.91 -10.41
C ILE A 341 29.77 8.51 -11.71
N GLU A 342 30.57 9.34 -12.40
CA GLU A 342 30.17 9.93 -13.68
C GLU A 342 29.91 8.85 -14.74
N GLU A 343 30.77 7.84 -14.82
CA GLU A 343 30.58 6.72 -15.74
C GLU A 343 29.36 5.87 -15.36
N ALA A 344 29.14 5.62 -14.07
CA ALA A 344 27.95 4.92 -13.60
C ALA A 344 26.66 5.66 -13.99
N ARG A 345 26.60 6.99 -13.84
CA ARG A 345 25.43 7.81 -14.20
C ARG A 345 25.08 7.77 -15.70
N ARG A 346 26.04 7.42 -16.56
CA ARG A 346 25.83 7.24 -18.01
C ARG A 346 25.23 5.88 -18.37
N LEU A 347 25.29 4.90 -17.47
CA LEU A 347 24.77 3.56 -17.75
C LEU A 347 23.23 3.60 -17.88
N PRO A 348 22.64 2.99 -18.92
CA PRO A 348 21.19 3.00 -19.13
C PRO A 348 20.39 2.46 -17.94
N GLU A 349 20.92 1.43 -17.26
CA GLU A 349 20.26 0.85 -16.08
C GLU A 349 20.29 1.78 -14.88
N VAL A 350 21.38 2.53 -14.68
CA VAL A 350 21.47 3.54 -13.63
C VAL A 350 20.54 4.71 -13.91
N GLN A 351 20.40 5.14 -15.16
CA GLN A 351 19.45 6.19 -15.54
C GLN A 351 18.00 5.80 -15.20
N LYS A 352 17.62 4.52 -15.39
CA LYS A 352 16.29 4.02 -14.98
C LYS A 352 16.11 4.07 -13.45
N VAL A 353 17.14 3.73 -12.69
CA VAL A 353 17.12 3.81 -11.22
C VAL A 353 16.99 5.26 -10.76
N LEU A 354 17.77 6.18 -11.34
CA LEU A 354 17.71 7.61 -11.03
C LEU A 354 16.37 8.24 -11.43
N TRP A 355 15.77 7.79 -12.54
CA TRP A 355 14.43 8.22 -12.95
C TRP A 355 13.34 7.78 -11.95
N PHE A 356 13.50 6.60 -11.33
CA PHE A 356 12.60 6.13 -10.28
C PHE A 356 12.84 6.86 -8.94
N ALA A 357 14.09 7.21 -8.65
CA ALA A 357 14.48 7.76 -7.36
C ALA A 357 14.01 9.22 -7.18
N ARG A 358 13.39 9.52 -6.03
CA ARG A 358 13.01 10.90 -5.66
C ARG A 358 14.05 11.54 -4.75
N PHE A 359 14.65 10.75 -3.86
CA PHE A 359 15.68 11.18 -2.92
C PHE A 359 16.90 10.26 -3.04
N PRO A 360 17.61 10.27 -4.19
CA PRO A 360 18.77 9.42 -4.39
C PRO A 360 19.94 9.87 -3.50
N VAL A 361 20.71 8.90 -3.03
CA VAL A 361 22.01 9.08 -2.38
C VAL A 361 23.01 8.14 -3.04
N THR A 362 24.13 8.70 -3.47
CA THR A 362 25.22 7.97 -4.10
C THR A 362 26.35 7.74 -3.10
N ARG A 363 26.78 6.49 -2.94
CA ARG A 363 27.96 6.11 -2.15
C ARG A 363 29.05 5.55 -3.05
N PHE A 364 30.29 5.75 -2.63
CA PHE A 364 31.47 5.25 -3.32
C PHE A 364 32.45 4.70 -2.31
N HIS A 365 32.97 3.52 -2.58
CA HIS A 365 34.05 2.90 -1.83
C HIS A 365 34.83 1.93 -2.71
N THR A 366 36.01 1.53 -2.26
CA THR A 366 36.83 0.54 -2.95
C THR A 366 36.81 -0.78 -2.20
N GLU A 367 36.59 -1.88 -2.93
CA GLU A 367 36.65 -3.25 -2.42
C GLU A 367 37.83 -3.95 -3.08
N GLY A 368 38.98 -3.95 -2.40
CA GLY A 368 40.23 -4.48 -2.95
C GLY A 368 40.72 -3.65 -4.14
N ARG A 369 40.59 -4.19 -5.36
CA ARG A 369 40.96 -3.51 -6.63
C ARG A 369 39.74 -3.01 -7.41
N GLU A 370 38.55 -3.22 -6.89
CA GLU A 370 37.30 -2.83 -7.55
C GLU A 370 36.79 -1.52 -6.97
N ALA A 371 36.32 -0.63 -7.85
CA ALA A 371 35.64 0.59 -7.46
C ALA A 371 34.14 0.33 -7.45
N VAL A 372 33.47 0.61 -6.33
CA VAL A 372 32.06 0.28 -6.12
C VAL A 372 31.27 1.58 -5.99
N VAL A 373 30.27 1.74 -6.88
CA VAL A 373 29.30 2.83 -6.84
C VAL A 373 27.96 2.24 -6.42
N GLU A 374 27.36 2.79 -5.36
CA GLU A 374 26.03 2.41 -4.89
C GLU A 374 25.08 3.60 -4.97
N ILE A 375 23.89 3.38 -5.51
CA ILE A 375 22.84 4.39 -5.61
C ILE A 375 21.62 3.84 -4.88
N SER A 376 21.12 4.56 -3.89
CA SER A 376 19.99 4.16 -3.06
C SER A 376 18.99 5.30 -2.94
N ASP A 377 17.71 5.02 -2.66
CA ASP A 377 16.69 6.04 -2.42
C ASP A 377 16.28 6.06 -0.94
N VAL A 378 16.36 7.24 -0.32
CA VAL A 378 16.11 7.42 1.13
C VAL A 378 14.69 7.05 1.53
N ARG A 379 13.72 7.12 0.63
CA ARG A 379 12.33 6.65 0.88
C ARG A 379 12.27 5.21 1.37
N PHE A 380 13.25 4.38 0.99
CA PHE A 380 13.30 2.95 1.29
C PHE A 380 14.48 2.55 2.18
N LEU A 381 15.29 3.51 2.61
CA LEU A 381 16.44 3.32 3.51
C LEU A 381 15.96 3.05 4.94
N ARG A 382 15.53 1.82 5.23
CA ARG A 382 15.29 1.37 6.61
C ARG A 382 16.47 0.53 7.07
N THR A 383 17.28 1.13 7.94
CA THR A 383 18.49 0.55 8.52
C THR A 383 18.16 -0.72 9.30
N THR A 384 18.47 -1.87 8.72
CA THR A 384 18.84 -3.06 9.49
C THR A 384 20.35 -3.13 9.51
N THR A 385 20.94 -3.22 10.70
CA THR A 385 22.40 -3.36 10.87
C THR A 385 22.88 -4.58 10.10
N GLY A 386 23.85 -4.39 9.19
CA GLY A 386 24.50 -5.46 8.43
C GLY A 386 23.85 -5.84 7.09
N ARG A 387 22.90 -5.07 6.57
CA ARG A 387 22.22 -5.35 5.29
C ARG A 387 22.20 -4.13 4.37
N PRO A 388 22.44 -4.30 3.04
CA PRO A 388 22.25 -3.21 2.10
C PRO A 388 20.77 -2.79 2.12
N PRO A 389 20.48 -1.47 2.13
CA PRO A 389 19.12 -0.94 2.10
C PRO A 389 18.34 -1.45 0.89
N ALA A 390 17.03 -1.64 1.04
CA ALA A 390 16.15 -1.96 -0.08
C ALA A 390 16.29 -0.88 -1.18
N PHE A 391 16.25 -1.29 -2.46
CA PHE A 391 16.47 -0.41 -3.62
C PHE A 391 17.87 0.23 -3.69
N THR A 392 18.91 -0.45 -3.20
CA THR A 392 20.30 -0.08 -3.50
C THR A 392 20.75 -0.74 -4.80
N TYR A 393 21.04 0.05 -5.83
CA TYR A 393 21.63 -0.42 -7.08
C TYR A 393 23.15 -0.26 -7.02
N ARG A 394 23.89 -1.32 -7.33
CA ARG A 394 25.35 -1.37 -7.25
C ARG A 394 25.94 -1.53 -8.64
N VAL A 395 26.98 -0.77 -8.93
CA VAL A 395 27.85 -0.92 -10.10
C VAL A 395 29.28 -1.12 -9.62
N ARG A 396 29.94 -2.17 -10.10
CA ARG A 396 31.33 -2.48 -9.81
C ARG A 396 32.17 -2.24 -11.05
N PHE A 397 33.28 -1.53 -10.87
CA PHE A 397 34.24 -1.21 -11.92
C PHE A 397 35.59 -1.84 -11.63
N SER A 398 36.31 -2.18 -12.69
CA SER A 398 37.72 -2.51 -12.62
C SER A 398 38.55 -1.26 -12.29
N ALA A 399 39.81 -1.46 -11.90
CA ALA A 399 40.76 -0.36 -11.77
C ALA A 399 40.91 0.49 -13.06
N THR A 400 40.63 -0.09 -14.23
CA THR A 400 40.69 0.58 -15.53
C THR A 400 39.39 1.30 -15.92
N GLY A 401 38.34 1.26 -15.09
CA GLY A 401 37.06 1.90 -15.36
C GLY A 401 36.05 1.07 -16.16
N ALA A 402 36.35 -0.21 -16.43
CA ALA A 402 35.39 -1.10 -17.10
C ALA A 402 34.35 -1.63 -16.12
N VAL A 403 33.07 -1.67 -16.52
CA VAL A 403 32.00 -2.25 -15.69
C VAL A 403 32.21 -3.77 -15.58
N LEU A 404 32.44 -4.25 -14.36
CA LEU A 404 32.57 -5.67 -14.03
C LEU A 404 31.21 -6.31 -13.77
N SER A 405 30.33 -5.62 -13.04
CA SER A 405 28.98 -6.08 -12.75
C SER A 405 28.07 -4.93 -12.35
N GLN A 406 26.77 -5.09 -12.55
CA GLN A 406 25.74 -4.16 -12.08
C GLN A 406 24.45 -4.89 -11.72
N GLY A 407 23.69 -4.35 -10.75
CA GLY A 407 22.41 -4.91 -10.34
C GLY A 407 21.95 -4.41 -8.99
N TRP A 408 20.75 -4.82 -8.57
CA TRP A 408 20.31 -4.61 -7.19
C TRP A 408 21.26 -5.31 -6.23
N ALA A 409 21.72 -4.57 -5.22
CA ALA A 409 22.43 -5.13 -4.08
C ALA A 409 21.50 -6.16 -3.43
N THR A 410 21.83 -7.42 -3.64
CA THR A 410 21.12 -8.57 -3.08
C THR A 410 21.94 -9.14 -1.93
N HIS A 411 21.26 -9.83 -1.02
CA HIS A 411 21.89 -10.58 0.05
C HIS A 411 22.84 -11.65 -0.48
#